data_AF-A0A9D8LMF3-F1
#
_entry.id   AF-A0A9D8LMF3-F1
#
_cell.length_a   1.000
_cell.length_b   1.000
_cell.length_c   1.000
_cell.angle_alpha   90.00
_cell.angle_beta   90.00
_cell.angle_gamma   90.00
#
_symmetry.space_group_name_H-M   'P 1'
#
loop_
_entity.id
_entity.type
_entity.pdbx_description
1 polymer ?
#
loop_
_entity_poly.entity_id
_entity_poly.type
_entity_poly.pdbx_seq_one_letter_code
_entity_poly.pdbx_strand_id
1 'polypeptide(L)'
;MARQDINEALAQTGFLYGGNAAYIEDLYARYEADPKSVDEQWQTFFGALKDDRQSVLQNAKGASWKKPNWPLPASGELVSALDGNWAQVEKAVSDKLGAKAKAAGTALSAADVQQATRDSVRAIMLIRAYRMRGHLYAKLDPLGIETRTDDDELSPA
;
A
#
# COMPACT_ATOMS: atom_id res chain seq x y z
N MET A 1 -25.54 -43.28 23.26
CA MET A 1 -24.85 -42.44 24.26
C MET A 1 -23.62 -41.77 23.66
N ALA A 2 -22.60 -42.48 23.18
CA ALA A 2 -21.36 -41.88 22.63
C ALA A 2 -21.50 -40.75 21.57
N ARG A 3 -22.52 -40.74 20.70
CA ARG A 3 -22.75 -39.64 19.74
C ARG A 3 -23.30 -38.36 20.38
N GLN A 4 -24.01 -38.47 21.51
CA GLN A 4 -24.58 -37.31 22.21
C GLN A 4 -23.48 -36.59 22.98
N ASP A 5 -22.62 -37.34 23.67
CA ASP A 5 -21.51 -36.80 24.47
C ASP A 5 -20.53 -35.96 23.62
N ILE A 6 -20.22 -36.43 22.40
CA ILE A 6 -19.36 -35.70 21.46
C ILE A 6 -20.03 -34.39 20.98
N ASN A 7 -21.33 -34.43 20.69
CA ASN A 7 -22.05 -33.25 20.23
C ASN A 7 -22.19 -32.20 21.34
N GLU A 8 -22.35 -32.63 22.59
CA GLU A 8 -22.42 -31.76 23.75
C GLU A 8 -21.07 -31.09 24.04
N ALA A 9 -19.97 -31.86 24.00
CA ALA A 9 -18.63 -31.30 24.10
C ALA A 9 -18.32 -30.29 22.97
N LEU A 10 -18.75 -30.60 21.74
CA LEU A 10 -18.61 -29.69 20.60
C LEU A 10 -19.46 -28.42 20.77
N ALA A 11 -20.66 -28.50 21.32
CA ALA A 11 -21.49 -27.32 21.60
C ALA A 11 -20.85 -26.42 22.67
N GLN A 12 -20.20 -27.00 23.68
CA GLN A 12 -19.52 -26.28 24.76
C GLN A 12 -18.20 -25.64 24.29
N THR A 13 -17.48 -26.25 23.36
CA THR A 13 -16.17 -25.77 22.87
C THR A 13 -16.22 -25.14 21.49
N GLY A 14 -17.39 -25.13 20.84
CA GLY A 14 -17.54 -24.65 19.47
C GLY A 14 -17.23 -23.17 19.29
N PHE A 15 -17.21 -22.40 20.39
CA PHE A 15 -16.75 -21.02 20.40
C PHE A 15 -15.21 -20.90 20.36
N LEU A 16 -14.43 -21.96 20.57
CA LEU A 16 -12.97 -21.96 20.53
C LEU A 16 -12.47 -22.46 19.16
N TYR A 17 -12.79 -21.75 18.08
CA TYR A 17 -12.39 -22.14 16.73
C TYR A 17 -11.45 -21.11 16.10
N GLY A 18 -10.63 -21.52 15.12
CA GLY A 18 -9.59 -20.64 14.58
C GLY A 18 -10.11 -19.32 13.97
N GLY A 19 -11.36 -19.29 13.50
CA GLY A 19 -11.94 -18.10 12.87
C GLY A 19 -12.25 -16.95 13.84
N ASN A 20 -12.45 -17.24 15.14
CA ASN A 20 -12.67 -16.20 16.15
C ASN A 20 -11.52 -16.10 17.17
N ALA A 21 -10.38 -16.76 16.92
CA ALA A 21 -9.22 -16.75 17.80
C ALA A 21 -8.77 -15.31 18.16
N ALA A 22 -8.63 -14.43 17.16
CA ALA A 22 -8.22 -13.03 17.40
C ALA A 22 -9.19 -12.24 18.30
N TYR A 23 -10.49 -12.56 18.23
CA TYR A 23 -11.50 -11.93 19.09
C TYR A 23 -11.37 -12.42 20.54
N ILE A 24 -11.18 -13.73 20.73
CA ILE A 24 -10.99 -14.33 22.06
C ILE A 24 -9.69 -13.83 22.70
N GLU A 25 -8.61 -13.70 21.91
CA GLU A 25 -7.34 -13.15 22.37
C GLU A 25 -7.46 -11.70 22.84
N ASP A 26 -8.18 -10.84 22.11
CA ASP A 26 -8.45 -9.47 22.54
C ASP A 26 -9.33 -9.44 23.79
N LEU A 27 -10.35 -10.30 23.86
CA LEU A 27 -11.23 -10.41 25.03
C LEU A 27 -10.46 -10.87 26.28
N TYR A 28 -9.53 -11.81 26.12
CA TYR A 28 -8.67 -12.26 27.21
C TYR A 28 -7.69 -11.17 27.67
N ALA A 29 -7.11 -10.41 26.73
CA ALA A 29 -6.26 -9.27 27.07
C ALA A 29 -7.03 -8.16 27.82
N ARG A 30 -8.31 -7.93 27.47
CA ARG A 30 -9.20 -7.03 28.22
C ARG A 30 -9.49 -7.54 29.63
N TYR A 31 -9.77 -8.85 29.77
CA TYR A 31 -9.95 -9.48 31.08
C TYR A 31 -8.71 -9.33 31.97
N GLU A 32 -7.51 -9.55 31.43
CA GLU A 32 -6.26 -9.34 32.16
C GLU A 32 -6.09 -7.87 32.55
N ALA A 33 -6.46 -6.91 31.69
CA ALA A 33 -6.42 -5.50 32.03
C ALA A 33 -7.41 -5.13 33.15
N ASP A 34 -8.67 -5.55 33.02
CA ASP A 34 -9.75 -5.39 34.00
C ASP A 34 -10.71 -6.60 33.95
N PRO A 35 -10.75 -7.44 35.00
CA PRO A 35 -11.64 -8.60 35.04
C PRO A 35 -13.13 -8.25 34.89
N LYS A 36 -13.56 -7.03 35.27
CA LYS A 36 -14.96 -6.59 35.15
C LYS A 36 -15.34 -6.14 33.74
N SER A 37 -14.38 -6.08 32.82
CA SER A 37 -14.61 -5.65 31.43
C SER A 37 -15.26 -6.72 30.55
N VAL A 38 -15.33 -7.96 31.05
CA VAL A 38 -15.91 -9.11 30.34
C VAL A 38 -17.02 -9.75 31.16
N ASP A 39 -17.92 -10.48 30.51
CA ASP A 39 -19.04 -11.15 31.18
C ASP A 39 -18.57 -12.25 32.13
N GLU A 40 -19.40 -12.59 33.12
CA GLU A 40 -19.09 -13.56 34.19
C GLU A 40 -18.65 -14.94 33.66
N GLN A 41 -19.24 -15.39 32.56
CA GLN A 41 -18.86 -16.65 31.90
C GLN A 41 -17.42 -16.60 31.40
N TRP A 42 -16.99 -15.47 30.84
CA TRP A 42 -15.62 -15.25 30.38
C TRP A 42 -14.65 -15.07 31.54
N GLN A 43 -15.05 -14.41 32.62
CA GLN A 43 -14.24 -14.31 33.84
C GLN A 43 -13.91 -15.69 34.41
N THR A 44 -14.93 -16.55 34.47
CA THR A 44 -14.77 -17.93 34.96
C THR A 44 -13.85 -18.74 34.04
N PHE A 45 -14.02 -18.61 32.73
CA PHE A 45 -13.22 -19.31 31.73
C PHE A 45 -11.74 -18.85 31.75
N PHE A 46 -11.48 -17.54 31.66
CA PHE A 46 -10.12 -16.99 31.69
C PHE A 46 -9.43 -17.17 33.03
N GLY A 47 -10.16 -17.09 34.14
CA GLY A 47 -9.63 -17.39 35.47
C GLY A 47 -9.17 -18.84 35.63
N ALA A 48 -9.72 -19.78 34.85
CA ALA A 48 -9.31 -21.19 34.88
C ALA A 48 -8.02 -21.47 34.09
N LEU A 49 -7.68 -20.65 33.10
CA LEU A 49 -6.52 -20.83 32.21
C LEU A 49 -5.17 -20.60 32.92
N LYS A 50 -5.12 -19.65 33.86
CA LYS A 50 -3.92 -19.33 34.68
C LYS A 50 -2.65 -19.07 33.85
N ASP A 51 -2.78 -18.50 32.66
CA ASP A 51 -1.62 -18.12 31.85
C ASP A 51 -0.88 -16.92 32.45
N ASP A 52 0.36 -16.70 32.02
CA ASP A 52 1.09 -15.50 32.40
C ASP A 52 0.48 -14.26 31.75
N ARG A 53 0.12 -13.27 32.57
CA ARG A 53 -0.47 -12.01 32.12
C ARG A 53 0.34 -11.30 31.03
N GLN A 54 1.67 -11.28 31.14
CA GLN A 54 2.49 -10.60 30.14
C GLN A 54 2.41 -11.33 28.80
N SER A 55 2.42 -12.66 28.81
CA SER A 55 2.28 -13.46 27.58
C SER A 55 0.96 -13.21 26.87
N VAL A 56 -0.16 -13.15 27.59
CA VAL A 56 -1.50 -12.86 27.03
C VAL A 56 -1.54 -11.48 26.37
N LEU A 57 -1.03 -10.46 27.07
CA LEU A 57 -0.99 -9.09 26.56
C LEU A 57 -0.05 -8.93 25.35
N GLN A 58 1.02 -9.72 25.24
CA GLN A 58 1.89 -9.71 24.07
C GLN A 58 1.26 -10.41 22.87
N ASN A 59 0.59 -11.55 23.09
CA ASN A 59 -0.10 -12.27 22.03
C ASN A 59 -1.20 -11.39 21.38
N ALA A 60 -1.98 -10.67 22.19
CA ALA A 60 -3.04 -9.78 21.69
C ALA A 60 -2.53 -8.59 20.86
N LYS A 61 -1.27 -8.14 21.06
CA LYS A 61 -0.64 -7.12 20.21
C LYS A 61 -0.34 -7.63 18.78
N GLY A 62 -0.39 -8.94 18.60
CA GLY A 62 -0.13 -9.61 17.34
C GLY A 62 1.36 -9.81 17.06
N ALA A 63 1.62 -10.36 15.88
CA ALA A 63 2.96 -10.73 15.47
C ALA A 63 3.92 -9.53 15.36
N SER A 64 5.07 -9.63 16.03
CA SER A 64 6.15 -8.62 15.96
C SER A 64 6.72 -8.40 14.56
N TRP A 65 6.57 -9.39 13.66
CA TRP A 65 7.01 -9.29 12.27
C TRP A 65 5.99 -8.61 11.34
N LYS A 66 4.80 -8.25 11.83
CA LYS A 66 3.81 -7.50 11.06
C LYS A 66 4.36 -6.10 10.75
N LYS A 67 4.83 -5.92 9.52
CA LYS A 67 5.32 -4.62 9.06
C LYS A 67 4.14 -3.64 8.94
N PRO A 68 4.20 -2.43 9.54
CA PRO A 68 3.11 -1.46 9.51
C PRO A 68 2.70 -1.02 8.10
N ASN A 69 3.63 -1.09 7.15
CA ASN A 69 3.50 -0.57 5.79
C ASN A 69 3.55 -1.67 4.71
N TRP A 70 3.19 -2.91 5.08
CA TRP A 70 3.12 -4.04 4.15
C TRP A 70 1.67 -4.37 3.75
N PRO A 71 1.39 -4.66 2.47
CA PRO A 71 2.32 -4.65 1.34
C PRO A 71 2.74 -3.22 0.97
N LEU A 72 4.02 -3.05 0.63
CA LEU A 72 4.52 -1.79 0.12
C LEU A 72 3.84 -1.53 -1.23
N PRO A 73 3.14 -0.41 -1.44
CA PRO A 73 2.59 -0.10 -2.74
C PRO A 73 3.74 0.03 -3.74
N ALA A 74 3.61 -0.64 -4.90
CA ALA A 74 4.55 -0.42 -5.99
C ALA A 74 4.45 1.05 -6.39
N SER A 75 5.54 1.79 -6.27
CA SER A 75 5.59 3.22 -6.55
C SER A 75 6.71 3.51 -7.54
N GLY A 76 6.53 4.51 -8.39
CA GLY A 76 7.56 4.98 -9.32
C GLY A 76 6.98 5.38 -10.66
N GLU A 77 7.82 6.00 -11.50
CA GLU A 77 7.44 6.46 -12.85
C GLU A 77 6.86 5.32 -13.69
N LEU A 78 7.49 4.14 -13.70
CA LEU A 78 7.03 3.00 -14.49
C LEU A 78 5.67 2.48 -14.05
N VAL A 79 5.40 2.46 -12.73
CA VAL A 79 4.11 2.03 -12.18
C VAL A 79 3.02 3.05 -12.50
N SER A 80 3.31 4.32 -12.25
CA SER A 80 2.41 5.46 -12.56
C SER A 80 2.01 5.49 -14.04
N ALA A 81 2.92 5.01 -14.89
CA ALA A 81 2.75 5.02 -16.33
C ALA A 81 2.09 3.72 -16.87
N LEU A 82 1.84 2.73 -16.00
CA LEU A 82 1.02 1.53 -16.27
C LEU A 82 -0.39 1.67 -15.70
N ASP A 83 -0.53 2.29 -14.53
CA ASP A 83 -1.81 2.48 -13.82
C ASP A 83 -2.48 3.85 -14.10
N GLY A 84 -1.77 4.79 -14.72
CA GLY A 84 -2.25 6.14 -15.03
C GLY A 84 -2.27 7.11 -13.86
N ASN A 85 -1.71 6.73 -12.70
CA ASN A 85 -1.75 7.53 -11.47
C ASN A 85 -0.64 8.60 -11.43
N TRP A 86 -0.81 9.66 -12.23
CA TRP A 86 0.17 10.77 -12.31
C TRP A 86 0.09 11.80 -11.19
N ALA A 87 -0.96 11.77 -10.37
CA ALA A 87 -1.19 12.77 -9.31
C ALA A 87 -0.03 12.82 -8.29
N GLN A 88 0.56 11.67 -7.96
CA GLN A 88 1.71 11.62 -7.05
C GLN A 88 2.98 12.21 -7.69
N VAL A 89 3.15 12.00 -9.00
CA VAL A 89 4.29 12.53 -9.76
C VAL A 89 4.18 14.04 -9.89
N GLU A 90 3.01 14.57 -10.24
CA GLU A 90 2.74 16.00 -10.31
C GLU A 90 3.04 16.71 -8.99
N LYS A 91 2.56 16.15 -7.87
CA LYS A 91 2.84 16.70 -6.54
C LYS A 91 4.34 16.73 -6.25
N ALA A 92 5.04 15.62 -6.50
CA ALA A 92 6.49 15.54 -6.26
C ALA A 92 7.29 16.51 -7.14
N VAL A 93 6.87 16.73 -8.39
CA VAL A 93 7.49 17.68 -9.32
C VAL A 93 7.23 19.12 -8.89
N SER A 94 5.99 19.45 -8.50
CA SER A 94 5.62 20.77 -7.96
C SER A 94 6.40 21.10 -6.69
N ASP A 95 6.53 20.15 -5.76
CA ASP A 95 7.30 20.34 -4.52
C ASP A 95 8.79 20.61 -4.82
N LYS A 96 9.38 19.86 -5.76
CA LYS A 96 10.77 20.07 -6.22
C LYS A 96 10.96 21.42 -6.92
N LEU A 97 10.02 21.83 -7.77
CA LEU A 97 10.03 23.14 -8.42
C LEU A 97 9.95 24.26 -7.39
N GLY A 98 9.04 24.16 -6.42
CA GLY A 98 8.90 25.14 -5.34
C GLY A 98 10.17 25.23 -4.48
N ALA A 99 10.80 24.09 -4.15
CA ALA A 99 12.07 24.08 -3.42
C ALA A 99 13.20 24.74 -4.23
N LYS A 100 13.30 24.45 -5.53
CA LYS A 100 14.32 25.02 -6.42
C LYS A 100 14.11 26.53 -6.64
N ALA A 101 12.85 26.97 -6.78
CA ALA A 101 12.48 28.38 -6.88
C ALA A 101 12.91 29.18 -5.64
N LYS A 102 12.61 28.65 -4.44
CA LYS A 102 13.04 29.24 -3.16
C LYS A 102 14.58 29.32 -3.05
N ALA A 103 15.29 28.28 -3.49
CA ALA A 103 16.75 28.26 -3.48
C ALA A 103 17.38 29.24 -4.48
N ALA A 104 16.70 29.52 -5.60
CA ALA A 104 17.17 30.44 -6.65
C ALA A 104 16.81 31.92 -6.39
N GLY A 105 16.06 32.22 -5.32
CA GLY A 105 15.62 33.58 -5.00
C GLY A 105 14.63 34.19 -6.01
N THR A 106 14.11 33.39 -6.94
CA THR A 106 13.16 33.84 -7.97
C THR A 106 11.74 33.67 -7.46
N ALA A 107 10.97 34.77 -7.39
CA ALA A 107 9.55 34.73 -7.10
C ALA A 107 8.78 34.23 -8.34
N LEU A 108 8.69 32.91 -8.50
CA LEU A 108 7.83 32.29 -9.50
C LEU A 108 6.36 32.43 -9.07
N SER A 109 5.50 32.87 -9.98
CA SER A 109 4.07 32.92 -9.70
C SER A 109 3.51 31.50 -9.60
N ALA A 110 2.39 31.33 -8.90
CA ALA A 110 1.74 30.03 -8.82
C ALA A 110 1.36 29.47 -10.21
N ALA A 111 1.04 30.34 -11.17
CA ALA A 111 0.76 29.96 -12.55
C ALA A 111 2.00 29.39 -13.25
N ASP A 112 3.17 30.00 -13.06
CA ASP A 112 4.43 29.53 -13.66
C ASP A 112 4.83 28.15 -13.13
N VAL A 113 4.63 27.92 -11.82
CA VAL A 113 4.91 26.61 -11.21
C VAL A 113 3.99 25.53 -11.78
N GLN A 114 2.71 25.84 -11.99
CA GLN A 114 1.75 24.91 -12.57
C GLN A 114 2.10 24.59 -14.03
N GLN A 115 2.45 25.61 -14.83
CA GLN A 115 2.86 25.41 -16.22
C GLN A 115 4.15 24.58 -16.31
N ALA A 116 5.18 24.92 -15.52
CA ALA A 116 6.42 24.15 -15.46
C ALA A 116 6.21 22.70 -15.00
N THR A 117 5.25 22.45 -14.10
CA THR A 117 4.88 21.10 -13.67
C THR A 117 4.28 20.30 -14.82
N ARG A 118 3.31 20.88 -15.56
CA ARG A 118 2.70 20.24 -16.73
C ARG A 118 3.73 19.94 -17.81
N ASP A 119 4.61 20.89 -18.10
CA ASP A 119 5.65 20.71 -19.11
C ASP A 119 6.67 19.63 -18.70
N SER A 120 6.99 19.54 -17.41
CA SER A 120 7.84 18.47 -16.87
C SER A 120 7.18 17.10 -17.01
N VAL A 121 5.88 16.98 -16.74
CA VAL A 121 5.14 15.72 -16.94
C VAL A 121 5.10 15.34 -18.41
N ARG A 122 4.80 16.29 -19.31
CA ARG A 122 4.84 16.06 -20.76
C ARG A 122 6.22 15.61 -21.23
N ALA A 123 7.28 16.23 -20.73
CA ALA A 123 8.66 15.84 -21.05
C ALA A 123 8.97 14.41 -20.57
N ILE A 124 8.53 14.02 -19.37
CA ILE A 124 8.68 12.65 -18.87
C ILE A 124 7.93 11.67 -19.78
N MET A 125 6.69 11.99 -20.17
CA MET A 125 5.90 11.17 -21.10
C MET A 125 6.60 11.03 -22.46
N LEU A 126 7.17 12.12 -22.99
CA LEU A 126 7.92 12.12 -24.25
C LEU A 126 9.18 11.24 -24.16
N ILE A 127 9.99 11.40 -23.12
CA ILE A 127 11.17 10.55 -22.88
C ILE A 127 10.77 9.08 -22.84
N ARG A 128 9.66 8.76 -22.18
CA ARG A 128 9.15 7.38 -22.13
C ARG A 128 8.71 6.88 -23.51
N ALA A 129 7.97 7.68 -24.27
CA ALA A 129 7.57 7.31 -25.63
C ALA A 129 8.79 6.98 -26.48
N TYR A 130 9.85 7.80 -26.43
CA TYR A 130 11.11 7.54 -27.12
C TYR A 130 11.82 6.28 -26.63
N ARG A 131 11.80 5.99 -25.32
CA ARG A 131 12.38 4.75 -24.77
C ARG A 131 11.66 3.50 -25.26
N MET A 132 10.34 3.56 -25.38
CA MET A 132 9.51 2.41 -25.77
C MET A 132 9.44 2.22 -27.29
N ARG A 133 9.22 3.30 -28.05
CA ARG A 133 8.90 3.28 -29.49
C ARG A 133 9.91 4.04 -30.35
N GLY A 134 10.93 4.68 -29.77
CA GLY A 134 11.94 5.43 -30.52
C GLY A 134 12.79 4.58 -31.46
N HIS A 135 12.81 3.25 -31.28
CA HIS A 135 13.41 2.32 -32.23
C HIS A 135 12.74 2.38 -33.62
N LEU A 136 11.45 2.76 -33.70
CA LEU A 136 10.74 2.99 -34.97
C LEU A 136 11.28 4.22 -35.72
N TYR A 137 11.86 5.18 -35.00
CA TYR A 137 12.46 6.40 -35.57
C TYR A 137 13.98 6.27 -35.77
N ALA A 138 14.57 5.13 -35.39
CA ALA A 138 16.00 4.92 -35.53
C ALA A 138 16.40 4.80 -37.02
N LYS A 139 17.51 5.42 -37.40
CA LYS A 139 18.06 5.33 -38.76
C LYS A 139 18.91 4.08 -38.92
N LEU A 140 18.25 2.94 -39.06
CA LEU A 140 18.88 1.62 -39.13
C LEU A 140 19.13 1.11 -40.55
N ASP A 141 18.40 1.62 -41.55
CA ASP A 141 18.58 1.21 -42.95
C ASP A 141 19.71 2.01 -43.64
N PRO A 142 20.85 1.38 -43.98
CA PRO A 142 21.94 2.05 -44.69
C PRO A 142 21.65 2.24 -46.19
N LEU A 143 20.68 1.52 -46.75
CA LEU A 143 20.31 1.59 -48.17
C LEU A 143 19.21 2.62 -48.46
N GLY A 144 18.44 3.01 -47.44
CA GLY A 144 17.43 4.06 -47.53
C GLY A 144 16.20 3.68 -48.37
N ILE A 145 15.85 2.39 -48.38
CA ILE A 145 14.73 1.82 -49.15
C ILE A 145 13.44 1.85 -48.32
N GLU A 146 13.55 1.86 -46.99
CA GLU A 146 12.41 1.86 -46.09
C GLU A 146 11.60 3.18 -46.18
N THR A 147 10.30 3.05 -46.44
CA THR A 147 9.35 4.18 -46.39
C THR A 147 8.88 4.35 -44.95
N ARG A 148 9.34 5.41 -44.29
CA ARG A 148 8.93 5.73 -42.91
C ARG A 148 7.51 6.28 -42.90
N THR A 149 6.71 5.79 -41.96
CA THR A 149 5.41 6.38 -41.63
C THR A 149 5.61 7.32 -40.44
N ASP A 150 5.21 8.57 -40.56
CA ASP A 150 5.23 9.51 -39.44
C ASP A 150 4.05 9.19 -38.53
N ASP A 151 4.31 8.49 -37.42
CA ASP A 151 3.31 8.24 -36.39
C ASP A 151 3.26 9.43 -35.41
N ASP A 152 2.09 10.04 -35.21
CA ASP A 152 1.89 11.22 -34.33
C ASP A 152 2.19 10.98 -32.84
N GLU A 153 2.56 9.76 -32.43
CA GLU A 153 2.77 9.42 -31.03
C GLU A 153 4.09 9.94 -30.43
N LEU A 154 5.04 10.37 -31.27
CA LEU A 154 6.36 10.84 -30.85
C LEU A 154 6.61 12.33 -31.14
N SER A 155 5.66 13.01 -31.76
CA SER A 155 5.70 14.46 -31.96
C SER A 155 5.33 15.21 -30.67
N PRO A 156 6.10 16.25 -30.29
CA PRO A 156 5.68 17.13 -29.21
C PRO A 156 4.41 17.89 -29.62
N ALA A 157 3.36 17.81 -28.82
CA ALA A 157 2.14 18.62 -28.98
C ALA A 157 2.31 20.05 -28.45
#